data_AF-A0A811UC34-F1
#
_entry.id   AF-A0A811UC34-F1
#
_cell.length_a   1.000
_cell.length_b   1.000
_cell.length_c   1.000
_cell.angle_alpha   90.00
_cell.angle_beta   90.00
_cell.angle_gamma   90.00
#
_symmetry.space_group_name_H-M   'P 1'
#
loop_
_entity.id
_entity.type
_entity.pdbx_description
1 polymer ?
#
loop_
_entity_poly.entity_id
_entity_poly.type
_entity_poly.pdbx_seq_one_letter_code
_entity_poly.pdbx_strand_id
1 'polypeptide(L)'
;MANSIMERLIEDRIRNGYPGKAIQWGAVGEVGLVADMAEDKIDMEIGGTLQQRISSCLYELDTLLTTPEPVVSSMVVAEKRAGRSGNESILETVMNIMGIRDLKSISLGTTLSEWEWIL
;
A
#
# COMPACT_ATOMS: atom_id res chain seq x y z
N MET A 1 3.94 -13.71 8.58
CA MET A 1 4.62 -14.11 9.83
C MET A 1 6.07 -14.57 9.61
N ALA A 2 6.37 -15.36 8.57
CA ALA A 2 7.75 -15.79 8.31
C ALA A 2 8.73 -14.60 8.10
N ASN A 3 8.37 -13.63 7.25
CA ASN A 3 9.23 -12.47 6.95
C ASN A 3 9.58 -11.66 8.20
N SER A 4 8.60 -11.33 9.04
CA SER A 4 8.81 -10.61 10.29
C SER A 4 9.71 -11.34 11.30
N ILE A 5 9.76 -12.68 11.24
CA ILE A 5 10.70 -13.46 12.08
C ILE A 5 12.12 -13.34 11.52
N MET A 6 12.28 -13.41 10.19
CA MET A 6 13.58 -13.21 9.54
C MET A 6 14.14 -11.81 9.82
N GLU A 7 13.30 -10.77 9.82
CA GLU A 7 13.70 -9.40 10.18
C GLU A 7 14.28 -9.33 11.59
N ARG A 8 13.56 -9.86 12.59
CA ARG A 8 14.03 -9.89 13.98
C ARG A 8 15.33 -10.68 14.16
N LEU A 9 15.49 -11.76 13.40
CA LEU A 9 16.73 -12.55 13.37
C LEU A 9 17.89 -11.72 12.81
N ILE A 10 17.67 -10.96 11.73
CA ILE A 10 18.69 -10.10 11.14
C ILE A 10 19.07 -8.96 12.10
N GLU A 11 18.10 -8.33 12.77
CA GLU A 11 18.38 -7.33 13.80
C GLU A 11 19.27 -7.90 14.92
N ASP A 12 18.97 -9.12 15.39
CA ASP A 12 19.78 -9.79 16.41
C ASP A 12 21.19 -10.11 15.92
N ARG A 13 21.34 -10.57 14.67
CA ARG A 13 22.66 -10.80 14.06
C ARG A 13 23.49 -9.52 14.03
N ILE A 14 22.91 -8.41 13.57
CA ILE A 14 23.58 -7.12 13.52
C ILE A 14 23.96 -6.63 14.92
N ARG A 15 23.07 -6.76 15.93
CA ARG A 15 23.39 -6.42 17.33
C ARG A 15 24.59 -7.20 17.87
N ASN A 16 24.76 -8.45 17.44
CA ASN A 16 25.86 -9.32 17.82
C ASN A 16 27.12 -9.13 16.96
N GLY A 17 27.15 -8.13 16.06
CA GLY A 17 28.30 -7.84 15.19
C GLY A 17 28.45 -8.76 13.98
N TYR A 18 27.45 -9.60 13.68
CA TYR A 18 27.44 -10.44 12.49
C TYR A 18 26.80 -9.72 11.31
N PRO A 19 27.20 -10.03 10.06
CA PRO A 19 26.55 -9.48 8.88
C PRO A 19 25.13 -10.02 8.70
N GLY A 20 24.25 -9.16 8.19
CA GLY A 20 22.85 -9.46 7.88
C GLY A 20 22.14 -8.29 7.23
N LYS A 21 21.20 -8.58 6.34
CA LYS A 21 20.28 -7.60 5.76
C LYS A 21 18.92 -8.26 5.48
N ALA A 22 17.85 -7.58 5.85
CA ALA A 22 16.49 -7.94 5.44
C ALA A 22 15.96 -6.84 4.53
N ILE A 23 15.62 -7.19 3.29
CA ILE A 23 15.06 -6.26 2.31
C ILE A 23 13.60 -6.62 2.07
N GLN A 24 12.70 -5.69 2.39
CA GLN A 24 11.28 -5.79 2.12
C GLN A 24 10.98 -5.27 0.72
N TRP A 25 10.89 -6.19 -0.24
CA TRP A 25 10.52 -5.88 -1.61
C TRP A 25 9.00 -5.71 -1.77
N GLY A 26 8.59 -4.73 -2.56
CA GLY A 26 7.24 -4.66 -3.14
C GLY A 26 7.05 -5.74 -4.22
N ALA A 27 6.07 -5.53 -5.11
CA ALA A 27 5.91 -6.41 -6.27
C ALA A 27 7.16 -6.35 -7.16
N VAL A 28 7.77 -7.50 -7.47
CA VAL A 28 8.91 -7.62 -8.39
C VAL A 28 8.41 -8.21 -9.69
N GLY A 29 8.70 -7.54 -10.81
CA GLY A 29 8.30 -7.96 -12.16
C GLY A 29 9.43 -8.60 -12.96
N GLU A 30 9.13 -8.93 -14.22
CA GLU A 30 10.04 -9.52 -15.23
C GLU A 30 10.53 -10.94 -14.93
N VAL A 31 10.65 -11.33 -13.65
CA VAL A 31 11.03 -12.67 -13.20
C VAL A 31 10.33 -13.05 -11.88
N GLY A 32 10.23 -14.35 -11.60
CA GLY A 32 9.68 -14.87 -10.34
C GLY A 32 8.16 -15.09 -10.36
N LEU A 33 7.59 -15.41 -9.19
CA LEU A 33 6.21 -15.89 -9.05
C LEU A 33 5.15 -14.93 -9.63
N VAL A 34 5.40 -13.62 -9.54
CA VAL A 34 4.47 -12.59 -10.04
C VAL A 34 4.55 -12.45 -11.56
N ALA A 35 5.72 -12.65 -12.17
CA ALA A 35 5.88 -12.67 -13.63
C ALA A 35 5.19 -13.88 -14.27
N ASP A 36 5.18 -15.04 -13.60
CA ASP A 36 4.47 -16.24 -14.08
C ASP A 36 2.94 -16.10 -13.99
N MET A 37 2.44 -15.24 -13.10
CA MET A 37 1.00 -14.98 -12.90
C MET A 37 0.46 -13.83 -13.75
N ALA A 38 1.32 -12.91 -14.19
CA ALA A 38 0.94 -11.75 -14.99
C ALA A 38 1.40 -11.96 -16.43
N GLU A 39 0.45 -12.22 -17.34
CA GLU A 39 0.66 -12.24 -18.81
C GLU A 39 1.18 -10.86 -19.29
N ASP A 40 2.47 -10.59 -19.12
CA ASP A 40 3.24 -9.43 -19.60
C ASP A 40 2.74 -8.03 -19.17
N LYS A 41 1.81 -7.92 -18.23
CA LYS A 41 1.32 -6.63 -17.72
C LYS A 41 2.12 -6.15 -16.51
N ILE A 42 3.25 -5.49 -16.78
CA ILE A 42 4.12 -4.85 -15.76
C ILE A 42 3.36 -3.76 -14.97
N ASP A 43 2.35 -3.13 -15.59
CA ASP A 43 1.53 -2.07 -14.97
C ASP A 43 0.36 -2.59 -14.13
N MET A 44 0.34 -3.88 -13.80
CA MET A 44 -0.67 -4.44 -12.91
C MET A 44 -0.43 -3.97 -11.47
N GLU A 45 -1.39 -3.24 -10.91
CA GLU A 45 -1.37 -2.82 -9.51
C GLU A 45 -1.59 -4.01 -8.58
N ILE A 46 -0.67 -4.22 -7.63
CA ILE A 46 -0.75 -5.26 -6.62
C ILE A 46 -0.61 -4.60 -5.26
N GLY A 47 -1.69 -4.57 -4.48
CA GLY A 47 -1.69 -4.03 -3.12
C GLY A 47 -1.29 -2.55 -3.03
N GLY A 48 -1.62 -1.72 -4.03
CA GLY A 48 -1.24 -0.31 -4.08
C GLY A 48 0.17 -0.03 -4.61
N THR A 49 0.86 -1.06 -5.13
CA THR A 49 2.21 -0.94 -5.72
C THR A 49 2.22 -1.41 -7.17
N LEU A 50 3.15 -0.86 -7.96
CA LEU A 50 3.48 -1.36 -9.29
C LEU A 50 4.61 -2.39 -9.22
N GLN A 51 4.73 -3.22 -10.26
CA GLN A 51 5.85 -4.14 -10.36
C GLN A 51 7.16 -3.38 -10.60
N GLN A 52 8.12 -3.52 -9.68
CA GLN A 52 9.46 -3.03 -9.83
C GLN A 52 10.24 -3.94 -10.80
N ARG A 53 10.82 -3.34 -11.84
CA ARG A 53 11.66 -4.07 -12.81
C ARG A 53 12.90 -4.65 -12.14
N ILE A 54 13.39 -5.79 -12.61
CA ILE A 54 14.56 -6.46 -12.02
C ILE A 54 15.81 -5.58 -12.11
N SER A 55 15.95 -4.82 -13.20
CA SER A 55 17.02 -3.84 -13.37
C SER A 55 17.00 -2.76 -12.29
N SER A 56 15.82 -2.30 -11.88
CA SER A 56 15.67 -1.36 -10.76
C SER A 56 16.00 -2.02 -9.43
N CYS A 57 15.53 -3.24 -9.16
CA CYS A 57 15.88 -3.96 -7.93
C CYS A 57 17.40 -4.14 -7.79
N LEU A 58 18.08 -4.56 -8.86
CA LEU A 58 19.52 -4.75 -8.86
C LEU A 58 20.30 -3.43 -8.70
N TYR A 59 19.79 -2.34 -9.26
CA TYR A 59 20.37 -1.01 -9.08
C TYR A 59 20.28 -0.57 -7.60
N GLU A 60 19.15 -0.79 -6.95
CA GLU A 60 18.94 -0.42 -5.55
C GLU A 60 19.76 -1.27 -4.57
N LEU A 61 20.18 -2.49 -4.95
CA LEU A 61 20.93 -3.38 -4.06
C LEU A 61 22.20 -2.74 -3.51
N ASP A 62 22.93 -1.96 -4.29
CA ASP A 62 24.16 -1.30 -3.84
C ASP A 62 23.88 -0.36 -2.65
N THR A 63 22.84 0.46 -2.77
CA THR A 63 22.41 1.38 -1.71
C THR A 63 21.85 0.62 -0.51
N LEU A 64 21.01 -0.40 -0.74
CA LEU A 64 20.34 -1.15 0.33
C LEU A 64 21.31 -2.01 1.14
N LEU A 65 22.39 -2.52 0.52
CA LEU A 65 23.39 -3.33 1.20
C LEU A 65 24.40 -2.49 1.98
N THR A 66 24.68 -1.26 1.55
CA THR A 66 25.66 -0.36 2.18
C THR A 66 25.08 0.50 3.30
N THR A 67 23.77 0.72 3.28
CA THR A 67 23.00 1.40 4.33
C THR A 67 23.16 0.68 5.69
N PRO A 68 23.33 1.40 6.83
CA PRO A 68 23.59 0.78 8.13
C PRO A 68 22.38 0.04 8.72
N GLU A 69 21.15 0.42 8.36
CA GLU A 69 19.92 -0.14 8.91
C GLU A 69 19.76 -1.63 8.57
N PRO A 70 19.47 -2.51 9.53
CA PRO A 70 19.37 -3.96 9.32
C PRO A 70 18.18 -4.37 8.42
N VAL A 71 17.11 -3.57 8.46
CA VAL A 71 15.87 -3.80 7.72
C VAL A 71 15.60 -2.57 6.86
N VAL A 72 15.44 -2.78 5.56
CA VAL A 72 15.21 -1.74 4.55
C VAL A 72 14.09 -2.18 3.60
N SER A 73 13.53 -1.26 2.81
CA SER A 73 12.45 -1.57 1.87
C SER A 73 12.66 -0.87 0.53
N SER A 74 12.20 -1.50 -0.56
CA SER A 74 12.16 -0.92 -1.90
C SER A 74 10.86 -1.35 -2.58
N MET A 75 10.12 -0.38 -3.09
CA MET A 75 8.85 -0.59 -3.78
C MET A 75 8.56 0.57 -4.75
N VAL A 76 7.75 0.30 -5.77
CA VAL A 76 7.22 1.34 -6.66
C VAL A 76 5.78 1.61 -6.25
N VAL A 77 5.52 2.80 -5.71
CA VAL A 77 4.17 3.20 -5.28
C VAL A 77 3.32 3.47 -6.53
N ALA A 78 2.15 2.84 -6.63
CA ALA A 78 1.21 3.17 -7.69
C ALA A 78 0.71 4.60 -7.48
N GLU A 79 0.56 5.37 -8.57
CA GLU A 79 -0.05 6.68 -8.45
C GLU A 79 -1.43 6.51 -7.83
N LYS A 80 -1.61 7.04 -6.61
CA LYS A 80 -2.94 7.26 -6.07
C LYS A 80 -3.58 8.24 -7.02
N ARG A 81 -4.41 7.75 -7.94
CA ARG A 81 -5.40 8.58 -8.62
C ARG A 81 -6.23 9.15 -7.48
N ALA A 82 -5.86 10.34 -7.00
CA ALA A 82 -6.77 11.20 -6.30
C ALA A 82 -7.87 11.39 -7.33
N GLY A 83 -8.91 10.55 -7.24
CA GLY A 83 -10.14 10.79 -7.94
C GLY A 83 -10.47 12.22 -7.58
N ARG A 84 -10.25 13.14 -8.51
CA ARG A 84 -10.89 14.43 -8.46
C ARG A 84 -12.36 14.11 -8.68
N SER A 85 -13.03 13.58 -7.65
CA SER A 85 -14.41 13.92 -7.43
C SER A 85 -14.40 15.33 -6.87
N GLY A 86 -13.98 16.28 -7.72
CA GLY A 86 -13.80 17.68 -7.35
C GLY A 86 -15.13 18.40 -7.10
N ASN A 87 -16.21 17.66 -6.86
CA ASN A 87 -17.57 18.15 -6.65
C ASN A 87 -18.42 17.21 -5.77
N GLU A 88 -17.88 16.14 -5.15
CA GLU A 88 -18.68 15.40 -4.17
C GLU A 88 -18.80 16.24 -2.91
N SER A 89 -20.03 16.65 -2.61
CA SER A 89 -20.32 17.39 -1.40
C SER A 89 -20.00 16.52 -0.18
N ILE A 90 -19.50 17.11 0.90
CA ILE A 90 -19.30 16.40 2.18
C ILE A 90 -20.60 15.66 2.58
N LEU A 91 -21.76 16.23 2.25
CA LEU A 91 -23.07 15.61 2.42
C LEU A 91 -23.21 14.30 1.64
N GLU A 92 -22.78 14.25 0.37
CA GLU A 92 -22.83 13.03 -0.45
C GLU A 92 -21.90 11.95 0.09
N THR A 93 -20.72 12.33 0.58
CA THR A 93 -19.81 11.39 1.25
C THR A 93 -20.44 10.79 2.50
N VAL A 94 -21.03 11.63 3.38
CA VAL A 94 -21.69 11.15 4.60
C VAL A 94 -22.90 10.27 4.29
N MET A 95 -23.72 10.64 3.31
CA MET A 95 -24.85 9.82 2.88
C MET A 95 -24.42 8.45 2.34
N ASN A 96 -23.36 8.40 1.53
CA ASN A 96 -22.81 7.15 1.01
C ASN A 96 -22.32 6.24 2.15
N ILE A 97 -21.64 6.80 3.15
CA ILE A 97 -21.19 6.04 4.34
C ILE A 97 -22.40 5.49 5.12
N MET A 98 -23.47 6.29 5.26
CA MET A 98 -24.68 5.92 6.00
C MET A 98 -25.66 5.06 5.17
N GLY A 99 -25.37 4.78 3.89
CA GLY A 99 -26.24 3.99 3.01
C GLY A 99 -27.50 4.73 2.52
N ILE A 100 -27.55 6.06 2.66
CA ILE A 100 -28.72 6.88 2.31
C ILE A 100 -28.61 7.36 0.87
N ARG A 101 -29.70 7.19 0.10
CA ARG A 101 -29.69 7.40 -1.37
C ARG A 101 -30.39 8.69 -1.82
N ASP A 102 -31.15 9.36 -0.95
CA ASP A 102 -31.94 10.55 -1.32
C ASP A 102 -31.84 11.64 -0.25
N LEU A 103 -31.28 12.80 -0.63
CA LEU A 103 -31.21 14.01 0.21
C LEU A 103 -32.58 14.49 0.68
N LYS A 104 -33.65 14.24 -0.10
CA LYS A 104 -35.01 14.65 0.28
C LYS A 104 -35.57 13.88 1.47
N SER A 105 -34.98 12.71 1.77
CA SER A 105 -35.34 11.94 2.96
C SER A 105 -34.84 12.59 4.25
N ILE A 106 -33.95 13.59 4.16
CA ILE A 106 -33.41 14.26 5.33
C ILE A 106 -33.54 15.78 5.24
N SER A 107 -33.96 16.39 6.35
CA SER A 107 -34.02 17.85 6.43
C SER A 107 -32.61 18.43 6.60
N LEU A 108 -32.27 19.50 5.88
CA LEU A 108 -30.95 20.15 6.03
C LEU A 108 -30.70 20.78 7.42
N GLY A 109 -31.72 20.81 8.28
CA GLY A 109 -31.63 21.30 9.66
C GLY A 109 -31.41 20.22 10.72
N THR A 110 -31.45 18.93 10.38
CA THR A 110 -31.29 17.84 11.35
C THR A 110 -29.83 17.51 11.61
N THR A 111 -29.47 17.43 12.89
CA THR A 111 -28.12 17.09 13.35
C THR A 111 -27.83 15.61 13.11
N LEU A 112 -26.57 15.22 12.88
CA LEU A 112 -26.19 13.83 12.59
C LEU A 112 -26.73 12.81 13.63
N SER A 113 -26.85 13.21 14.89
CA SER A 113 -27.44 12.41 15.98
C SER A 113 -28.92 12.07 15.78
N GLU A 114 -29.67 12.86 15.02
CA GLU A 114 -31.09 12.62 14.73
C GLU A 114 -31.30 11.64 13.57
N TRP A 115 -30.24 11.29 12.84
CA TRP A 115 -30.29 10.40 11.68
C TRP A 115 -30.30 8.92 12.09
N GLU A 116 -29.98 8.60 13.35
CA GLU A 116 -30.05 7.22 13.88
C GLU A 116 -31.47 6.61 13.82
N TRP A 117 -32.53 7.43 13.71
CA TRP A 117 -33.91 6.95 13.65
C TRP A 117 -34.42 6.64 12.22
N ILE A 118 -33.59 6.83 11.18
CA ILE A 118 -33.98 6.70 9.76
C ILE A 118 -33.48 5.39 9.12
N LEU A 119 -32.66 4.59 9.84
CA LEU A 119 -32.29 3.23 9.47
C LEU A 119 -33.21 2.19 10.13
#